data_AF-A0A352RY87-F1
#
_entry.id   AF-A0A352RY87-F1
#
_cell.length_a   1.000
_cell.length_b   1.000
_cell.length_c   1.000
_cell.angle_alpha   90.00
_cell.angle_beta   90.00
_cell.angle_gamma   90.00
#
_symmetry.space_group_name_H-M   'P 1'
#
loop_
_entity.id
_entity.type
_entity.pdbx_description
1 polymer ?
#
loop_
_entity_poly.entity_id
_entity_poly.type
_entity_poly.pdbx_seq_one_letter_code
_entity_poly.pdbx_strand_id
1 'polypeptide(L)' 'MPESISLAKQVVATEIRALEAMNARVSEDFGRTVKCILNMKGRLVVVGMGKSGLIGRKIAATMASTGTPAFSVHAGE' A
#
# COMPACT_ATOMS: atom_id res chain seq x y z
N MET A 1 -28.68 16.11 7.92
CA MET A 1 -27.38 16.39 7.26
C MET A 1 -27.32 15.75 5.87
N PRO A 2 -28.05 16.26 4.87
CA PRO A 2 -28.00 15.71 3.51
C PRO A 2 -26.65 15.94 2.81
N GLU A 3 -25.97 17.03 3.17
CA GLU A 3 -24.66 17.43 2.63
C GLU A 3 -23.55 16.41 2.92
N SER A 4 -23.53 15.81 4.12
CA SER A 4 -22.49 14.84 4.50
C SER A 4 -22.57 13.55 3.68
N ILE A 5 -23.78 13.11 3.31
CA ILE A 5 -23.98 11.94 2.43
C ILE A 5 -23.48 12.25 1.01
N SER A 6 -23.78 13.44 0.49
CA SER A 6 -23.27 13.88 -0.81
C SER A 6 -21.75 13.93 -0.83
N LEU A 7 -21.15 14.53 0.20
CA LEU A 7 -19.68 14.61 0.34
C LEU A 7 -19.04 13.23 0.47
N ALA A 8 -19.61 12.33 1.27
CA ALA A 8 -19.11 10.97 1.41
C ALA A 8 -19.11 10.22 0.06
N LYS A 9 -20.18 10.37 -0.73
CA LYS A 9 -20.25 9.80 -2.09
C LYS A 9 -19.17 10.39 -3.01
N GLN A 10 -18.88 11.69 -2.91
CA GLN A 10 -17.83 12.34 -3.69
C GLN A 10 -16.43 11.86 -3.30
N VAL A 11 -16.16 11.65 -2.01
CA VAL A 11 -14.88 11.09 -1.52
C VAL A 11 -14.70 9.67 -2.06
N VAL A 12 -15.70 8.80 -1.91
CA VAL A 12 -15.65 7.43 -2.45
C VAL A 12 -15.44 7.42 -3.96
N ALA A 13 -16.16 8.27 -4.71
CA ALA A 13 -15.95 8.38 -6.15
C ALA A 13 -14.54 8.84 -6.53
N THR A 14 -13.91 9.67 -5.70
CA THR A 14 -12.51 10.11 -5.89
C THR A 14 -11.53 8.97 -5.65
N GLU A 15 -11.75 8.16 -4.62
CA GLU A 15 -10.93 6.98 -4.35
C GLU A 15 -11.05 5.92 -5.45
N ILE A 16 -12.26 5.69 -5.98
CA ILE A 16 -12.48 4.78 -7.12
C ILE A 16 -11.65 5.21 -8.33
N ARG A 17 -11.69 6.50 -8.71
CA ARG A 17 -10.86 7.02 -9.81
C ARG A 17 -9.36 6.85 -9.55
N ALA A 18 -8.92 6.98 -8.30
CA ALA A 18 -7.53 6.74 -7.93
C ALA A 18 -7.14 5.25 -8.10
N LEU A 19 -8.06 4.32 -7.80
CA LEU A 19 -7.87 2.90 -8.04
C LEU A 19 -7.82 2.55 -9.53
N GLU A 20 -8.69 3.15 -10.35
CA GLU A 20 -8.65 3.01 -11.81
C GLU A 20 -7.31 3.50 -12.39
N ALA A 21 -6.84 4.66 -11.95
CA ALA A 21 -5.53 5.18 -12.34
C ALA A 21 -4.37 4.30 -11.84
N MET A 22 -4.52 3.65 -10.67
CA MET A 22 -3.54 2.69 -10.17
C MET A 22 -3.50 1.42 -11.03
N ASN A 23 -4.66 0.91 -11.45
CA ASN A 23 -4.75 -0.25 -12.33
C ASN A 23 -3.99 -0.04 -13.63
N ALA A 24 -4.09 1.16 -14.22
CA ALA A 24 -3.34 1.53 -15.43
C ALA A 24 -1.81 1.59 -15.24
N ARG A 25 -1.32 1.66 -13.99
CA ARG A 25 0.12 1.66 -13.66
C ARG A 25 0.67 0.27 -13.32
N VAL A 26 -0.18 -0.76 -13.27
CA VAL A 26 0.28 -2.14 -13.06
C VAL A 26 0.94 -2.62 -14.36
N SER A 27 2.28 -2.49 -14.38
CA SER A 27 3.12 -2.81 -15.55
C SER A 27 4.10 -3.94 -15.24
N GLU A 28 5.05 -4.18 -16.15
CA GLU A 28 6.14 -5.14 -15.94
C GLU A 28 6.93 -4.87 -14.66
N ASP A 29 7.04 -3.60 -14.22
CA ASP A 29 7.72 -3.21 -12.99
C ASP A 29 7.09 -3.83 -11.74
N PHE A 30 5.76 -3.96 -11.76
CA PHE A 30 5.03 -4.65 -10.70
C PHE A 30 5.46 -6.12 -10.65
N GLY A 31 5.48 -6.79 -11.81
CA GLY A 31 5.92 -8.19 -11.92
C GLY A 31 7.38 -8.39 -11.50
N ARG A 32 8.28 -7.45 -11.85
CA ARG A 32 9.68 -7.45 -11.41
C ARG A 32 9.79 -7.30 -9.89
N THR A 33 8.99 -6.42 -9.30
CA THR A 33 8.95 -6.19 -7.85
C THR A 33 8.48 -7.45 -7.10
N VAL A 34 7.42 -8.10 -7.58
CA VAL A 34 6.92 -9.37 -6.99
C VAL A 34 8.02 -10.45 -7.04
N LYS A 35 8.69 -10.63 -8.17
CA LYS A 35 9.80 -11.59 -8.29
C LYS A 35 10.97 -11.26 -7.36
N CYS A 36 11.28 -9.99 -7.15
CA CYS A 36 12.32 -9.57 -6.22
C CYS A 36 11.98 -9.97 -4.77
N ILE A 37 10.74 -9.70 -4.35
CA ILE A 37 10.26 -10.04 -2.99
C ILE A 37 10.25 -11.55 -2.79
N LEU A 38 9.72 -12.33 -3.74
CA LEU A 38 9.62 -13.79 -3.62
C LEU A 38 10.99 -14.49 -3.57
N ASN A 39 12.02 -13.92 -4.19
CA ASN A 39 13.37 -14.48 -4.23
C ASN A 39 14.28 -13.97 -3.11
N MET A 40 13.79 -13.12 -2.19
CA MET A 40 14.63 -12.58 -1.12
C MET A 40 15.01 -13.69 -0.12
N LYS A 41 16.25 -13.64 0.41
CA LYS A 41 16.73 -14.54 1.48
C LYS A 41 16.64 -13.92 2.88
N GLY A 42 15.98 -12.77 2.99
CA GLY A 42 15.93 -11.94 4.19
C GLY A 42 14.52 -11.53 4.55
N ARG A 43 14.37 -10.27 4.96
CA ARG A 43 13.08 -9.69 5.36
C ARG A 43 12.78 -8.47 4.52
N LEU A 44 11.50 -8.28 4.18
CA LEU A 44 11.02 -7.08 3.53
C LEU A 44 10.91 -5.96 4.55
N VAL A 45 11.64 -4.87 4.34
CA VAL A 45 11.57 -3.67 5.19
C VAL A 45 10.76 -2.60 4.46
N VAL A 46 9.67 -2.14 5.08
CA VAL A 46 8.82 -1.07 4.53
C VAL A 46 9.04 0.21 5.33
N VAL A 47 9.57 1.25 4.68
CA VAL A 47 9.89 2.53 5.32
C VAL A 47 8.89 3.60 4.87
N GLY A 48 8.45 4.44 5.80
CA GLY A 48 7.58 5.58 5.46
C GLY A 48 7.35 6.53 6.62
N MET A 49 6.85 7.73 6.30
CA MET A 49 6.46 8.77 7.26
C MET A 49 4.98 9.13 7.14
N GLY A 50 4.42 9.69 8.21
CA GLY A 50 3.02 10.14 8.25
C GLY A 50 2.03 9.06 7.80
N LYS A 51 1.06 9.44 6.96
CA LYS A 51 0.04 8.53 6.42
C LYS A 51 0.66 7.36 5.63
N SER A 52 1.72 7.61 4.86
CA SER A 52 2.44 6.56 4.13
C SER A 52 3.09 5.55 5.08
N GLY A 53 3.56 6.00 6.25
CA GLY A 53 4.05 5.11 7.31
C GLY A 53 2.95 4.20 7.88
N LEU A 54 1.73 4.70 8.04
CA LEU A 54 0.57 3.88 8.48
C LEU A 54 0.23 2.79 7.45
N ILE A 55 0.20 3.15 6.15
CA ILE A 55 -0.02 2.18 5.08
C ILE A 55 1.13 1.18 5.01
N GLY A 56 2.38 1.64 5.11
CA GLY A 56 3.56 0.77 5.12
C GLY A 56 3.56 -0.24 6.26
N ARG A 57 3.15 0.18 7.47
CA ARG A 57 2.89 -0.71 8.61
C ARG A 57 1.88 -1.80 8.27
N LYS A 58 0.78 -1.44 7.62
CA LYS A 58 -0.24 -2.44 7.24
C LYS A 58 0.31 -3.40 6.17
N ILE A 59 1.03 -2.90 5.17
CA ILE A 59 1.65 -3.73 4.13
C ILE A 59 2.60 -4.75 4.78
N ALA A 60 3.51 -4.30 5.65
CA ALA A 60 4.44 -5.19 6.35
C ALA A 60 3.71 -6.26 7.18
N ALA A 61 2.67 -5.87 7.92
CA ALA A 61 1.87 -6.82 8.70
C ALA A 61 1.18 -7.87 7.81
N THR A 62 0.60 -7.46 6.68
CA THR A 62 -0.04 -8.37 5.72
C THR A 62 0.97 -9.32 5.08
N MET A 63 2.15 -8.82 4.69
CA MET A 63 3.21 -9.66 4.13
C MET A 63 3.68 -10.70 5.14
N ALA A 64 3.93 -10.28 6.39
CA ALA A 64 4.32 -11.18 7.46
C ALA A 64 3.26 -12.28 7.72
N SER A 65 1.97 -11.93 7.71
CA SER A 65 0.89 -12.92 7.91
C SER A 65 0.65 -13.84 6.73
N THR A 66 1.17 -13.51 5.55
CA THR A 66 1.03 -14.30 4.31
C THR A 66 2.31 -15.05 3.93
N GLY A 67 3.25 -15.19 4.88
CA GLY A 67 4.46 -16.01 4.72
C GLY A 67 5.67 -15.27 4.15
N THR A 68 5.58 -13.96 3.94
CA THR A 68 6.71 -13.10 3.54
C THR A 68 7.25 -12.36 4.77
N PRO A 69 8.39 -12.76 5.37
CA PRO A 69 8.91 -12.11 6.57
C PRO A 69 9.11 -10.61 6.35
N ALA A 70 8.39 -9.76 7.09
CA ALA A 70 8.37 -8.33 6.86
C ALA A 70 8.22 -7.51 8.14
N PHE A 71 8.77 -6.30 8.16
CA PHE A 71 8.55 -5.31 9.21
C PHE A 71 8.62 -3.89 8.64
N SER A 72 8.10 -2.92 9.39
CA SER A 72 8.12 -1.50 8.99
C SER A 72 9.02 -0.69 9.90
N VAL A 73 9.70 0.31 9.34
CA VAL A 73 10.51 1.30 10.09
C VAL A 73 9.93 2.69 9.86
N HIS A 74 9.84 3.49 10.92
CA HIS A 74 9.42 4.88 10.76
C HIS A 74 10.61 5.71 10.27
N ALA A 75 10.47 6.50 9.21
CA ALA A 75 11.65 7.18 8.64
C ALA A 75 12.21 8.34 9.51
N GLY A 76 11.54 8.66 10.62
CA GLY A 76 12.07 9.58 11.64
C GLY A 76 12.74 8.87 12.83
N GLU A 77 12.83 7.54 12.81
CA GLU A 77 13.73 6.76 13.68
C GLU A 77 15.15 6.72 13.11
#